data_AF-A0AAN1NVX0-F1
#
_entry.id   AF-A0AAN1NVX0-F1
#
_cell.length_a   1.000
_cell.length_b   1.000
_cell.length_c   1.000
_cell.angle_alpha   90.00
_cell.angle_beta   90.00
_cell.angle_gamma   90.00
#
_symmetry.space_group_name_H-M   'P 1'
#
loop_
_entity.id
_entity.type
_entity.pdbx_description
1 polymer ?
#
loop_
_entity_poly.entity_id
_entity_poly.type
_entity_poly.pdbx_seq_one_letter_code
_entity_poly.pdbx_strand_id
1 'polypeptide(L)' 'MAASKSQKGVAMMLYMPSELNDLLTASAKRSGRAKTTEALFRLEDHLKLYDSLASPGQRFTAEDNGKD' A
#
# COMPACT_ATOMS: atom_id res chain seq x y z
N MET A 1 -2.89 -31.57 -7.97
CA MET A 1 -2.17 -30.76 -6.97
C MET A 1 -1.70 -29.48 -7.63
N ALA A 2 -2.39 -28.36 -7.42
CA ALA A 2 -1.95 -27.07 -7.96
C ALA A 2 -0.77 -26.57 -7.13
N ALA A 3 0.36 -26.25 -7.78
CA ALA A 3 1.55 -25.73 -7.13
C ALA A 3 1.24 -24.35 -6.52
N SER A 4 1.32 -24.23 -5.19
CA SER A 4 1.25 -22.93 -4.51
C SER A 4 2.47 -22.11 -4.91
N LYS A 5 2.27 -21.04 -5.70
CA LYS A 5 3.32 -20.06 -5.96
C LYS A 5 3.70 -19.43 -4.62
N SER A 6 4.90 -19.73 -4.13
CA SER A 6 5.56 -18.99 -3.07
C SER A 6 5.64 -17.52 -3.51
N GLN A 7 4.81 -16.67 -2.92
CA GLN A 7 4.88 -15.22 -3.15
C GLN A 7 6.22 -14.73 -2.59
N LYS A 8 7.13 -14.32 -3.47
CA LYS A 8 8.40 -13.74 -3.07
C LYS A 8 8.18 -12.29 -2.69
N GLY A 9 8.58 -11.92 -1.47
CA GLY A 9 8.69 -10.53 -1.08
C GLY A 9 9.67 -9.77 -2.00
N VAL A 10 9.40 -8.50 -2.25
CA VAL A 10 10.26 -7.62 -3.05
C VAL A 10 10.83 -6.54 -2.15
N ALA A 11 12.13 -6.27 -2.28
CA ALA A 11 12.76 -5.09 -1.72
C ALA A 11 12.77 -3.97 -2.77
N MET A 12 12.37 -2.77 -2.37
CA MET A 12 12.36 -1.58 -3.24
C MET A 12 13.00 -0.39 -2.53
N MET A 13 13.71 0.44 -3.28
CA MET A 13 14.21 1.72 -2.81
C MET A 13 13.22 2.81 -3.21
N LEU A 14 12.78 3.61 -2.25
CA LEU A 14 11.85 4.71 -2.47
C LEU A 14 12.56 6.04 -2.25
N TYR A 15 12.41 6.96 -3.20
CA TYR A 15 12.78 8.35 -2.98
C TYR A 15 11.66 9.05 -2.21
N MET A 16 12.02 9.70 -1.12
CA MET A 16 11.08 10.39 -0.25
C MET A 16 11.50 11.86 -0.14
N PRO A 17 10.68 12.81 -0.63
CA PRO A 17 10.92 14.23 -0.42
C PRO A 17 11.04 14.57 1.07
N SER A 18 11.71 15.67 1.39
CA SER A 18 11.96 16.11 2.76
C SER A 18 10.66 16.19 3.58
N GLU A 19 9.63 16.82 3.03
CA GLU A 19 8.32 16.98 3.67
C GLU A 19 7.68 15.63 4.03
N LEU A 20 7.73 14.67 3.11
CA LEU A 20 7.17 13.33 3.35
C LEU A 20 7.98 12.54 4.38
N ASN A 21 9.31 12.68 4.36
CA ASN A 21 10.17 12.08 5.39
C ASN A 21 9.92 12.69 6.77
N ASP A 22 9.62 13.98 6.88
CA ASP A 22 9.28 14.62 8.14
C ASP A 22 7.95 14.10 8.70
N LEU A 23 6.94 13.94 7.84
CA LEU A 23 5.67 13.30 8.20
C LEU A 23 5.88 11.85 8.68
N LEU A 24 6.69 11.07 7.98
CA LEU A 24 7.03 9.71 8.38
C LEU A 24 7.79 9.69 9.72
N THR A 25 8.71 10.64 9.94
CA THR A 25 9.47 10.78 11.18
C THR A 25 8.54 11.05 12.36
N ALA A 26 7.63 12.02 12.23
CA ALA A 26 6.68 12.37 13.27
C ALA A 26 5.78 11.17 13.63
N SER A 27 5.35 10.42 12.63
CA SER A 27 4.53 9.24 12.86
C SER A 27 5.27 8.07 13.48
N ALA A 28 6.49 7.79 13.04
CA ALA A 28 7.35 6.78 13.65
C ALA A 28 7.61 7.09 15.13
N LYS A 29 7.84 8.37 15.47
CA LYS A 29 7.95 8.82 16.87
C LYS A 29 6.66 8.57 17.66
N ARG A 30 5.49 8.89 17.10
CA ARG A 30 4.19 8.67 17.76
C ARG A 30 3.87 7.20 17.98
N SER A 31 4.24 6.32 17.03
CA SER A 31 4.00 4.88 17.14
C SER A 31 5.09 4.12 17.92
N GLY A 32 6.22 4.78 18.22
CA GLY A 32 7.38 4.15 18.87
C GLY A 32 8.13 3.16 17.96
N ARG A 33 7.95 3.25 16.63
CA ARG A 33 8.51 2.32 15.64
C ARG A 33 9.68 2.93 14.89
N ALA A 34 10.49 2.08 14.27
CA ALA A 34 11.46 2.52 13.28
C ALA A 34 10.73 3.06 12.03
N LYS A 35 11.36 4.01 11.31
CA LYS A 35 10.78 4.61 10.10
C LYS A 35 10.42 3.58 9.02
N THR A 36 11.27 2.58 8.81
CA THR A 36 11.07 1.53 7.81
C THR A 36 9.84 0.68 8.14
N THR A 37 9.70 0.29 9.40
CA THR A 37 8.54 -0.46 9.90
C THR A 37 7.26 0.37 9.81
N GLU A 38 7.29 1.63 10.22
CA GLU A 38 6.15 2.54 10.10
C GLU A 38 5.75 2.79 8.63
N ALA A 39 6.73 2.94 7.73
CA ALA A 39 6.46 3.08 6.30
C ALA A 39 5.79 1.85 5.71
N LEU A 40 6.27 0.64 6.07
CA LEU A 40 5.67 -0.61 5.64
C LEU A 40 4.22 -0.72 6.11
N PHE A 41 3.95 -0.47 7.39
CA PHE A 41 2.59 -0.53 7.92
C PHE A 41 1.67 0.49 7.27
N ARG A 42 2.14 1.72 7.02
CA ARG A 42 1.35 2.74 6.33
C ARG A 42 1.04 2.38 4.88
N LEU A 43 2.01 1.81 4.17
CA LEU A 43 1.82 1.35 2.81
C LEU A 43 0.82 0.19 2.77
N GLU A 44 0.96 -0.78 3.67
CA GLU A 44 0.04 -1.91 3.80
C GLU A 44 -1.37 -1.46 4.15
N ASP A 45 -1.52 -0.58 5.14
CA ASP A 45 -2.81 -0.02 5.55
C ASP A 45 -3.47 0.74 4.40
N HIS A 46 -2.72 1.60 3.71
CA HIS A 46 -3.24 2.34 2.57
C HIS A 46 -3.68 1.41 1.42
N LEU A 47 -2.89 0.39 1.08
CA LEU A 47 -3.26 -0.55 0.03
C LEU A 47 -4.43 -1.46 0.41
N LYS A 48 -4.67 -1.70 1.71
CA LYS A 48 -5.85 -2.44 2.19
C LYS A 48 -7.12 -1.59 2.21
N LEU A 49 -7.00 -0.28 2.40
CA LEU A 49 -8.13 0.63 2.49
C LEU A 49 -8.55 1.21 1.13
N TYR A 50 -7.62 1.27 0.16
CA TYR A 50 -7.84 1.90 -1.14
C TYR A 50 -7.45 0.95 -2.27
N ASP A 51 -8.47 0.45 -3.00
CA ASP A 51 -8.27 -0.41 -4.18
C ASP A 51 -7.74 0.35 -5.40
N SER A 52 -7.94 1.66 -5.45
CA SER A 52 -7.45 2.53 -6.53
C SER A 52 -7.13 3.92 -6.00
N LEU A 53 -5.99 4.45 -6.44
CA LEU A 53 -5.69 5.86 -6.32
C LEU A 53 -6.57 6.59 -7.34
N ALA A 54 -7.52 7.37 -6.83
CA ALA A 54 -8.50 8.13 -7.62
C ALA A 54 -7.86 8.78 -8.85
N SER A 55 -7.89 8.03 -9.95
CA SER A 55 -7.38 8.44 -11.24
C SER A 55 -8.55 9.14 -11.91
N PRO A 56 -8.44 10.42 -12.29
CA PRO A 56 -9.46 11.07 -13.08
C PRO A 56 -9.74 10.22 -14.34
N GLY A 57 -10.91 9.60 -14.42
CA GLY A 57 -11.35 8.82 -15.58
C GLY A 57 -11.45 7.30 -15.42
N GLN A 58 -11.11 6.69 -14.28
CA GLN A 58 -11.42 5.28 -14.06
C GLN A 58 -12.86 5.10 -13.56
N ARG A 59 -13.78 4.74 -14.46
CA ARG A 59 -15.08 4.17 -14.08
C ARG A 59 -14.87 2.69 -13.83
N PHE A 60 -15.16 2.24 -12.61
CA PHE A 60 -15.32 0.81 -12.35
C PHE A 60 -16.56 0.34 -13.13
N THR A 61 -16.40 -0.60 -14.05
CA THR A 61 -17.54 -1.38 -14.53
C THR A 61 -18.02 -2.20 -13.34
N ALA A 62 -19.23 -1.91 -12.85
CA ALA A 62 -19.89 -2.83 -11.94
C ALA A 62 -19.89 -4.20 -12.64
N GLU A 63 -19.24 -5.19 -12.03
CA GLU A 63 -19.34 -6.56 -12.49
C GLU A 63 -20.83 -6.90 -12.52
N ASP A 64 -21.35 -7.05 -13.73
CA ASP A 64 -22.66 -7.63 -13.96
C ASP A 64 -22.61 -9.02 -13.32
N ASN A 65 -23.40 -9.22 -12.26
CA ASN A 65 -23.70 -10.54 -11.76
C ASN A 65 -24.54 -11.25 -12.83
N GLY A 66 -23.85 -11.71 -13.88
CA GLY A 66 -24.35 -12.69 -14.83
C GLY A 66 -24.61 -13.98 -14.08
N LYS A 67 -25.83 -14.11 -13.58
CA LYS A 67 -26.49 -15.38 -13.32
C LYS A 67 -26.38 -16.23 -14.58
N ASP A 68 -25.81 -17.42 -14.43
CA ASP A 68 -26.30 -18.64 -15.08
C ASP A 68 -26.24 -19.78 -14.05
#